data_AF-A0A0V1CXB5-F1
#
_entry.id   AF-A0A0V1CXB5-F1
#
_cell.length_a   1.000
_cell.length_b   1.000
_cell.length_c   1.000
_cell.angle_alpha   90.00
_cell.angle_beta   90.00
_cell.angle_gamma   90.00
#
_symmetry.space_group_name_H-M   'P 1'
#
loop_
_entity.id
_entity.type
_entity.pdbx_description
1 polymer ?
#
loop_
_entity_poly.entity_id
_entity_poly.type
_entity_poly.pdbx_seq_one_letter_code
_entity_poly.pdbx_strand_id
1 'polypeptide(L)'
;LAPTPAAAPTHTQSRTFAQTCAARSSVLELNLSIYLDRDLDVHNGQGLLLIHIISIFSARSPLDNGHWIRLLCCHSSSSPNKLVRPFKLRIVNFRRFCFLELLNLKKMLSIVQFITDAFKRKKQKFTLESVLAEFILDNDALRRMMYIMDRQMTSGLAGGLKESTIAMLPSFVPVLPDGTECGKYMAIDLGGTNLRVMLMNIADNADDTTAESCNFRMPQNAMTGTGEELFDFIASCMESVLRNKKLLDEPIKMGFTFSYPCDQTSLCSAKLLRWTKGFNASGVEGEDVVKLLQTAIHKRNLKITVMALMNDTVGTQVATAHDMRQCELGVIVATGTNASYMEDVKKIPKLKDVDFPYEKMIIDTEWGGFGDGGEAEFIKTQYDRIVDERSVHPGVQW
;
A
#
# COMPACT_ATOMS: atom_id res chain seq x y z
N LEU A 1 14.52 3.35 72.83
CA LEU A 1 15.20 2.04 72.78
C LEU A 1 15.43 1.69 71.32
N ALA A 2 16.68 1.74 70.88
CA ALA A 2 17.14 1.06 69.67
C ALA A 2 16.92 -0.47 69.81
N PRO A 3 17.14 -1.23 68.72
CA PRO A 3 18.48 -1.80 68.62
C PRO A 3 19.15 -1.60 67.26
N THR A 4 20.46 -1.55 67.43
CA THR A 4 21.61 -1.34 66.57
C THR A 4 22.02 -2.58 65.74
N PRO A 5 23.02 -2.43 64.85
CA PRO A 5 23.40 -3.32 63.76
C PRO A 5 24.63 -4.21 64.06
N ALA A 6 25.01 -5.08 63.11
CA ALA A 6 26.34 -5.69 62.96
C ALA A 6 26.37 -6.44 61.59
N ALA A 7 27.42 -6.50 60.77
CA ALA A 7 28.82 -6.07 60.89
C ALA A 7 29.47 -5.94 59.49
N ALA A 8 30.49 -5.07 59.41
CA ALA A 8 31.55 -4.96 58.39
C ALA A 8 32.57 -6.15 58.54
N PRO A 9 33.78 -6.25 57.91
CA PRO A 9 34.68 -5.23 57.31
C PRO A 9 35.31 -5.71 55.95
N THR A 10 36.18 -5.01 55.20
CA THR A 10 37.49 -4.43 55.56
C THR A 10 38.05 -3.44 54.52
N HIS A 11 38.62 -2.37 55.07
CA HIS A 11 39.64 -1.42 54.60
C HIS A 11 40.70 -2.02 53.64
N THR A 12 41.36 -1.25 52.75
CA THR A 12 42.40 -0.26 53.12
C THR A 12 42.80 0.72 52.01
N GLN A 13 43.24 1.89 52.47
CA GLN A 13 43.83 3.02 51.74
C GLN A 13 45.11 2.69 50.96
N SER A 14 45.41 3.44 49.90
CA SER A 14 46.77 3.90 49.58
C SER A 14 46.70 5.14 48.66
N ARG A 15 47.01 6.32 49.19
CA ARG A 15 48.34 6.98 49.20
C ARG A 15 48.89 7.27 47.80
N THR A 16 48.84 8.56 47.47
CA THR A 16 49.70 9.27 46.52
C THR A 16 51.16 8.83 46.63
N PHE A 17 51.73 8.37 45.51
CA PHE A 17 53.16 8.34 45.27
C PHE A 17 53.48 9.28 44.11
N ALA A 18 54.03 10.44 44.43
CA ALA A 18 54.86 11.17 43.48
C ALA A 18 56.21 10.43 43.42
N GLN A 19 56.54 9.87 42.26
CA GLN A 19 57.91 9.48 41.93
C GLN A 19 58.28 10.09 40.59
N THR A 20 59.06 11.15 40.66
CA THR A 20 60.00 11.55 39.61
C THR A 20 60.89 10.36 39.26
N CYS A 21 60.78 9.86 38.03
CA CYS A 21 61.77 8.96 37.45
C CYS A 21 62.20 9.46 36.08
N ALA A 22 63.52 9.50 35.93
CA ALA A 22 64.28 10.15 34.90
C ALA A 22 64.05 9.56 33.49
N ALA A 23 64.29 10.40 32.50
CA ALA A 23 64.36 10.03 31.09
C ALA A 23 65.30 8.84 30.87
N ARG A 24 64.77 7.72 30.39
CA ARG A 24 65.50 6.75 29.56
C ARG A 24 64.64 6.38 28.37
N SER A 25 65.21 6.58 27.19
CA SER A 25 64.64 6.34 25.87
C SER A 25 64.07 4.93 25.71
N SER A 26 62.78 4.83 25.39
CA SER A 26 62.11 3.61 24.95
C SER A 26 61.51 3.82 23.56
N VAL A 27 61.87 2.96 22.61
CA VAL A 27 61.37 2.96 21.24
C VAL A 27 60.11 2.09 21.19
N LEU A 28 59.00 2.63 20.68
CA LEU A 28 57.77 1.88 20.39
C LEU A 28 57.65 1.70 18.86
N GLU A 29 57.60 0.47 18.36
CA GLU A 29 57.32 0.17 16.95
C GLU A 29 55.87 -0.31 16.79
N LEU A 30 55.12 0.34 15.90
CA LEU A 30 53.74 0.00 15.53
C LEU A 30 53.70 -0.45 14.06
N ASN A 31 53.05 -1.58 13.79
CA ASN A 31 52.73 -2.03 12.44
C ASN A 31 51.22 -1.99 12.23
N LEU A 32 50.78 -1.33 11.16
CA LEU A 32 49.38 -1.27 10.73
C LEU A 32 49.26 -1.96 9.37
N SER A 33 48.36 -2.93 9.25
CA SER A 33 48.04 -3.61 7.98
C SER A 33 46.56 -3.40 7.66
N ILE A 34 46.25 -2.97 6.44
CA ILE A 34 44.89 -2.74 5.95
C ILE A 34 44.55 -3.83 4.94
N TYR A 35 43.41 -4.50 5.11
CA TYR A 35 42.88 -5.49 4.17
C TYR A 35 41.64 -4.93 3.45
N LEU A 36 41.49 -5.27 2.17
CA LEU A 36 40.34 -4.92 1.34
C LEU A 36 39.71 -6.23 0.85
N ASP A 37 38.43 -6.43 1.12
CA ASP A 37 37.66 -7.56 0.62
C ASP A 37 36.83 -7.13 -0.61
N ARG A 38 36.70 -7.99 -1.61
CA ARG A 38 35.90 -7.73 -2.82
C ARG A 38 35.03 -8.94 -3.10
N ASP A 39 33.80 -8.91 -2.61
CA ASP A 39 32.70 -9.67 -3.20
C ASP A 39 31.73 -8.67 -3.84
N LEU A 40 31.74 -8.64 -5.17
CA LEU A 40 30.85 -7.86 -6.03
C LEU A 40 30.17 -8.86 -6.96
N ASP A 41 28.90 -9.19 -6.68
CA ASP A 41 28.04 -9.79 -7.68
C ASP A 41 27.27 -8.67 -8.38
N VAL A 42 27.55 -8.53 -9.68
CA VAL A 42 27.13 -7.41 -10.50
C VAL A 42 25.85 -7.80 -11.21
N HIS A 43 24.70 -7.35 -10.71
CA HIS A 43 23.56 -7.04 -11.58
C HIS A 43 22.82 -5.82 -11.03
N ASN A 44 22.72 -4.80 -11.90
CA ASN A 44 21.97 -3.55 -11.75
C ASN A 44 22.56 -2.46 -10.83
N GLY A 45 23.66 -1.86 -11.30
CA GLY A 45 23.75 -0.39 -11.43
C GLY A 45 23.83 0.52 -10.20
N GLN A 46 23.75 0.02 -8.96
CA GLN A 46 24.04 0.80 -7.74
C GLN A 46 24.67 -0.08 -6.66
N GLY A 47 25.99 -0.07 -6.52
CA GLY A 47 26.71 -0.80 -5.47
C GLY A 47 27.24 0.15 -4.39
N LEU A 48 26.73 0.03 -3.15
CA LEU A 48 27.36 0.63 -1.98
C LEU A 48 28.67 -0.10 -1.67
N LEU A 49 29.79 0.62 -1.56
CA LEU A 49 31.08 0.07 -1.14
C LEU A 49 31.06 -0.16 0.38
N LEU A 50 30.92 -1.40 0.83
CA LEU A 50 31.08 -1.75 2.25
C LEU A 50 32.56 -2.00 2.55
N ILE A 51 33.23 -1.03 3.18
CA ILE A 51 34.63 -1.17 3.60
C ILE A 51 34.67 -1.82 4.99
N HIS A 52 35.09 -3.08 5.07
CA HIS A 52 35.47 -3.70 6.35
C HIS A 52 36.90 -3.29 6.74
N ILE A 53 37.02 -2.35 7.68
CA ILE A 53 38.32 -1.97 8.25
C ILE A 53 38.66 -2.94 9.38
N ILE A 54 39.49 -3.95 9.10
CA ILE A 54 40.09 -4.78 10.16
C ILE A 54 41.41 -4.13 10.57
N SER A 55 41.46 -3.57 11.78
CA SER A 55 42.67 -3.00 12.36
C SER A 55 43.36 -4.04 13.24
N ILE A 56 44.57 -4.49 12.86
CA ILE A 56 45.40 -5.36 13.71
C ILE A 56 46.46 -4.50 14.40
N PHE A 57 46.44 -4.46 15.72
CA PHE A 57 47.45 -3.79 16.54
C PHE A 57 48.44 -4.83 17.09
N SER A 58 49.74 -4.62 16.87
CA SER A 58 50.81 -5.35 17.56
C SER A 58 51.75 -4.34 18.23
N ALA A 59 52.06 -4.52 19.51
CA ALA A 59 52.98 -3.67 20.28
C ALA A 59 54.05 -4.52 20.99
N ARG A 60 55.24 -3.94 21.22
CA ARG A 60 56.37 -4.60 21.92
C ARG A 60 56.80 -3.79 23.14
N SER A 61 56.97 -4.44 24.29
CA SER A 61 57.53 -3.87 25.52
C SER A 61 58.99 -4.34 25.71
N PRO A 62 59.89 -3.57 26.36
CA PRO A 62 61.29 -3.94 26.53
C PRO A 62 61.58 -5.00 27.59
N LEU A 63 60.58 -5.56 28.27
CA LEU A 63 60.79 -6.35 29.50
C LEU A 63 60.57 -7.86 29.41
N ASP A 64 60.36 -8.46 28.24
CA ASP A 64 60.29 -9.93 28.15
C ASP A 64 60.99 -10.49 26.91
N ASN A 65 61.87 -11.47 27.15
CA ASN A 65 62.58 -12.21 26.13
C ASN A 65 61.62 -13.19 25.43
N GLY A 66 61.00 -12.66 24.37
CA GLY A 66 60.77 -13.42 23.14
C GLY A 66 59.48 -14.23 23.05
N HIS A 67 58.33 -13.57 22.87
CA HIS A 67 57.24 -14.02 21.99
C HIS A 67 56.37 -12.83 21.57
N TRP A 68 55.82 -12.86 20.35
CA TRP A 68 54.87 -11.85 19.87
C TRP A 68 53.45 -12.18 20.36
N ILE A 69 52.74 -11.21 20.94
CA ILE A 69 51.30 -11.36 21.22
C ILE A 69 50.53 -10.88 19.99
N ARG A 70 49.88 -11.80 19.27
CA ARG A 70 48.91 -11.48 18.20
C ARG A 70 47.52 -11.38 18.82
N LEU A 71 46.91 -10.20 18.79
CA LEU A 71 45.47 -10.06 18.98
C LEU A 71 44.78 -10.19 17.61
N LEU A 72 44.26 -11.38 17.32
CA LEU A 72 43.42 -11.68 16.16
C LEU A 72 41.96 -11.48 16.56
N CYS A 73 41.28 -10.49 15.97
CA CYS A 73 39.82 -10.52 15.86
C CYS A 73 39.49 -11.30 14.57
N CYS A 74 39.17 -12.58 14.68
CA CYS A 74 38.72 -13.39 13.55
C CYS A 74 37.24 -13.09 13.26
N HIS A 75 36.93 -12.76 12.00
CA HIS A 75 35.70 -13.21 11.35
C HIS A 75 36.12 -14.06 10.15
N SER A 76 35.47 -15.21 10.01
CA SER A 76 35.80 -16.26 9.04
C SER A 76 35.21 -15.93 7.66
N SER A 77 36.05 -15.78 6.64
CA SER A 77 35.72 -16.15 5.26
C SER A 77 37.00 -16.58 4.53
N SER A 78 36.86 -17.55 3.65
CA SER A 78 37.92 -18.36 3.06
C SER A 78 38.17 -17.96 1.60
N SER A 79 39.32 -17.33 1.28
CA SER A 79 39.99 -17.34 -0.04
C SER A 79 41.32 -16.54 -0.05
N PRO A 80 42.27 -16.79 -0.99
CA PRO A 80 43.69 -16.46 -0.82
C PRO A 80 44.06 -15.01 -1.18
N ASN A 81 44.73 -14.34 -0.24
CA ASN A 81 45.19 -12.94 -0.30
C ASN A 81 46.41 -12.69 -1.21
N LYS A 82 46.43 -11.56 -1.94
CA LYS A 82 47.68 -10.92 -2.42
C LYS A 82 48.15 -9.89 -1.40
N LEU A 83 49.37 -10.07 -0.87
CA LEU A 83 50.03 -9.15 0.07
C LEU A 83 50.42 -7.83 -0.61
N VAL A 84 50.04 -6.69 -0.04
CA VAL A 84 50.71 -5.40 -0.30
C VAL A 84 51.83 -5.24 0.72
N ARG A 85 53.03 -4.85 0.27
CA ARG A 85 54.28 -4.84 1.08
C ARG A 85 54.18 -3.90 2.30
N PRO A 86 54.77 -4.29 3.45
CA PRO A 86 54.79 -3.45 4.65
C PRO A 86 55.79 -2.29 4.51
N PHE A 87 55.43 -1.11 5.00
CA PHE A 87 56.35 0.03 5.15
C PHE A 87 56.89 0.09 6.59
N LYS A 88 58.20 0.29 6.75
CA LYS A 88 58.86 0.53 8.05
C LYS A 88 59.11 2.02 8.24
N LEU A 89 58.64 2.59 9.35
CA LEU A 89 58.95 3.96 9.76
C LEU A 89 59.97 3.93 10.91
N ARG A 90 61.11 4.61 10.77
CA ARG A 90 62.13 4.75 11.83
C ARG A 90 62.26 6.23 12.20
N ILE A 91 61.96 6.58 13.45
CA ILE A 91 61.91 7.98 13.91
C ILE A 91 63.15 8.32 14.73
N VAL A 92 63.86 9.37 14.32
CA VAL A 92 65.01 9.95 15.03
C VAL A 92 64.65 11.41 15.33
N ASN A 93 64.75 11.82 16.61
CA ASN A 93 64.40 13.11 17.24
C ASN A 93 62.98 13.32 17.80
N PHE A 94 62.92 13.41 19.14
CA PHE A 94 61.71 13.37 19.98
C PHE A 94 61.05 14.74 20.23
N ARG A 95 61.69 15.88 19.89
CA ARG A 95 61.19 17.21 20.28
C ARG A 95 60.15 17.84 19.36
N ARG A 96 59.98 17.35 18.12
CA ARG A 96 58.93 17.82 17.18
C ARG A 96 57.70 16.90 17.11
N PHE A 97 57.74 15.75 17.80
CA PHE A 97 56.70 14.72 17.74
C PHE A 97 55.49 15.02 18.66
N CYS A 98 55.72 15.66 19.81
CA CYS A 98 54.66 15.92 20.79
C CYS A 98 53.54 16.86 20.29
N PHE A 99 53.82 17.77 19.34
CA PHE A 99 52.81 18.74 18.88
C PHE A 99 51.92 18.18 17.76
N LEU A 100 52.47 17.33 16.88
CA LEU A 100 51.71 16.68 15.81
C LEU A 100 50.87 15.50 16.31
N GLU A 101 51.33 14.76 17.33
CA GLU A 101 50.53 13.68 17.93
C GLU A 101 49.37 14.18 18.80
N LEU A 102 49.50 15.30 19.53
CA LEU A 102 48.35 15.86 20.26
C LEU A 102 47.23 16.34 19.32
N LEU A 103 47.58 16.86 18.15
CA LEU A 103 46.64 17.23 17.08
C LEU A 103 45.99 15.99 16.43
N ASN A 104 46.76 14.91 16.21
CA ASN A 104 46.25 13.65 15.67
C ASN A 104 45.45 12.83 16.68
N LEU A 105 45.79 12.85 17.98
CA LEU A 105 44.98 12.24 19.03
C LEU A 105 43.68 12.99 19.23
N LYS A 106 43.68 14.32 19.18
CA LYS A 106 42.43 15.11 19.22
C LYS A 106 41.56 14.87 17.99
N LYS A 107 42.15 14.75 16.80
CA LYS A 107 41.41 14.35 15.59
C LYS A 107 40.88 12.93 15.68
N MET A 108 41.69 11.96 16.13
CA MET A 108 41.23 10.59 16.36
C MET A 108 40.16 10.50 17.43
N LEU A 109 40.28 11.21 18.55
CA LEU A 109 39.22 11.32 19.54
C LEU A 109 37.99 11.98 18.95
N SER A 110 38.12 13.02 18.11
CA SER A 110 36.96 13.63 17.45
C SER A 110 36.30 12.70 16.43
N ILE A 111 37.07 11.83 15.76
CA ILE A 111 36.57 10.84 14.80
C ILE A 111 35.94 9.68 15.56
N VAL A 112 36.56 9.20 16.63
CA VAL A 112 35.99 8.18 17.53
C VAL A 112 34.75 8.74 18.22
N GLN A 113 34.75 10.00 18.63
CA GLN A 113 33.58 10.68 19.19
C GLN A 113 32.51 10.87 18.12
N PHE A 114 32.86 11.26 16.89
CA PHE A 114 31.93 11.38 15.76
C PHE A 114 31.36 10.02 15.36
N ILE A 115 32.17 8.96 15.35
CA ILE A 115 31.75 7.57 15.11
C ILE A 115 30.88 7.12 16.28
N THR A 116 31.28 7.36 17.52
CA THR A 116 30.49 7.03 18.72
C THR A 116 29.20 7.83 18.78
N ASP A 117 29.17 9.07 18.31
CA ASP A 117 28.00 9.95 18.21
C ASP A 117 27.14 9.57 17.00
N ALA A 118 27.75 9.06 15.92
CA ALA A 118 27.08 8.48 14.76
C ALA A 118 26.51 7.08 15.02
N PHE A 119 27.10 6.32 15.97
CA PHE A 119 26.59 5.06 16.52
C PHE A 119 25.65 5.29 17.72
N LYS A 120 25.80 6.42 18.43
CA LYS A 120 24.81 6.99 19.37
C LYS A 120 23.76 7.83 18.65
N ARG A 121 23.71 7.85 17.31
CA ARG A 121 22.48 8.20 16.60
C ARG A 121 21.42 7.33 17.23
N LYS A 122 20.57 7.99 18.02
CA LYS A 122 19.67 7.36 18.97
C LYS A 122 19.09 6.14 18.29
N LYS A 123 19.30 4.94 18.85
CA LYS A 123 18.33 3.87 18.67
C LYS A 123 17.02 4.51 19.14
N GLN A 124 16.25 5.06 18.22
CA GLN A 124 15.01 5.73 18.51
C GLN A 124 14.17 4.60 19.10
N LYS A 125 14.02 4.60 20.42
CA LYS A 125 13.13 3.68 21.09
C LYS A 125 11.74 4.18 20.72
N PHE A 126 11.21 3.65 19.63
CA PHE A 126 9.80 3.79 19.31
C PHE A 126 9.05 3.15 20.47
N THR A 127 8.32 3.95 21.22
CA THR A 127 7.32 3.43 22.13
C THR A 127 6.07 3.15 21.32
N LEU A 128 5.21 2.25 21.79
CA LEU A 128 3.94 1.97 21.11
C LEU A 128 3.13 3.27 20.93
N GLU A 129 3.15 4.15 21.94
CA GLU A 129 2.47 5.44 21.90
C GLU A 129 3.02 6.35 20.79
N SER A 130 4.35 6.36 20.57
CA SER A 130 4.95 7.17 19.51
C SER A 130 4.57 6.69 18.11
N VAL A 131 4.39 5.37 17.94
CA VAL A 131 3.94 4.77 16.68
C VAL A 131 2.46 5.04 16.46
N LEU A 132 1.63 4.82 17.49
CA LEU A 132 0.18 5.04 17.39
C LEU A 132 -0.17 6.52 17.18
N ALA A 133 0.66 7.44 17.68
CA ALA A 133 0.47 8.87 17.47
C ALA A 133 0.53 9.26 15.98
N GLU A 134 1.25 8.52 15.13
CA GLU A 134 1.30 8.76 13.68
C GLU A 134 -0.06 8.55 13.00
N PHE A 135 -0.96 7.77 13.61
CA PHE A 135 -2.31 7.48 13.09
C PHE A 135 -3.39 8.42 13.64
N ILE A 136 -3.05 9.32 14.57
CA ILE A 136 -4.02 10.26 15.14
C ILE A 136 -4.05 11.52 14.28
N LEU A 137 -5.12 11.67 13.50
CA LEU A 137 -5.36 12.87 12.71
C LEU A 137 -6.04 13.93 13.58
N ASP A 138 -5.44 15.12 13.63
CA ASP A 138 -6.09 16.28 14.24
C ASP A 138 -7.15 16.90 13.30
N ASN A 139 -7.94 17.83 13.85
CA ASN A 139 -9.01 18.47 13.09
C ASN A 139 -8.50 19.27 11.88
N ASP A 140 -7.26 19.76 11.91
CA ASP A 140 -6.70 20.54 10.81
C ASP A 140 -6.27 19.63 9.66
N ALA A 141 -5.71 18.46 9.97
CA ALA A 141 -5.47 17.38 9.01
C ALA A 141 -6.79 16.92 8.36
N LEU A 142 -7.84 16.69 9.15
CA LEU A 142 -9.16 16.29 8.63
C LEU A 142 -9.77 17.36 7.72
N ARG A 143 -9.73 18.64 8.10
CA ARG A 143 -10.19 19.75 7.24
C ARG A 143 -9.37 19.86 5.95
N ARG A 144 -8.06 19.65 6.04
CA ARG A 144 -7.19 19.63 4.87
C ARG A 144 -7.56 18.48 3.94
N MET A 145 -7.82 17.28 4.47
CA MET A 145 -8.29 16.14 3.66
C MET A 145 -9.60 16.48 2.95
N MET A 146 -10.60 17.00 3.67
CA MET A 146 -11.89 17.40 3.09
C MET A 146 -11.71 18.41 1.94
N TYR A 147 -10.89 19.44 2.14
CA TYR A 147 -10.63 20.46 1.13
C TYR A 147 -9.95 19.88 -0.12
N ILE A 148 -8.97 19.00 0.06
CA ILE A 148 -8.27 18.38 -1.07
C ILE A 148 -9.21 17.42 -1.81
N MET A 149 -9.98 16.62 -1.09
CA MET A 149 -10.96 15.70 -1.68
C MET A 149 -12.03 16.44 -2.49
N ASP A 150 -12.59 17.53 -1.97
CA ASP A 150 -13.54 18.40 -2.68
C ASP A 150 -12.96 18.95 -4.00
N ARG A 151 -11.69 19.38 -3.98
CA ARG A 151 -10.98 19.80 -5.19
C ARG A 151 -10.80 18.66 -6.19
N GLN A 152 -10.41 17.48 -5.73
CA GLN A 152 -10.25 16.30 -6.59
C GLN A 152 -11.61 15.88 -7.19
N MET A 153 -12.70 15.93 -6.43
CA MET A 153 -14.05 15.68 -6.94
C MET A 153 -14.44 16.71 -8.00
N THR A 154 -14.20 18.01 -7.75
CA THR A 154 -14.48 19.07 -8.72
C THR A 154 -13.70 18.87 -10.03
N SER A 155 -12.39 18.58 -9.94
CA SER A 155 -11.57 18.27 -11.12
C SER A 155 -12.03 16.98 -11.83
N GLY A 156 -12.44 15.97 -11.06
CA GLY A 156 -12.97 14.70 -11.59
C GLY A 156 -14.28 14.86 -12.35
N LEU A 157 -15.18 15.75 -11.89
CA LEU A 157 -16.39 16.13 -12.63
C LEU A 157 -16.06 16.88 -13.92
N ALA A 158 -15.00 17.70 -13.92
CA ALA A 158 -14.58 18.48 -15.08
C ALA A 158 -13.89 17.63 -16.17
N GLY A 159 -13.02 16.68 -15.80
CA GLY A 159 -12.19 15.94 -16.77
C GLY A 159 -11.90 14.47 -16.42
N GLY A 160 -12.51 13.92 -15.37
CA GLY A 160 -12.28 12.55 -14.91
C GLY A 160 -10.82 12.30 -14.53
N LEU A 161 -10.33 11.09 -14.84
CA LEU A 161 -8.96 10.67 -14.52
C LEU A 161 -7.85 11.48 -15.23
N LYS A 162 -8.19 12.32 -16.21
CA LYS A 162 -7.20 13.21 -16.86
C LYS A 162 -6.83 14.41 -15.99
N GLU A 163 -7.75 14.84 -15.12
CA GLU A 163 -7.63 16.05 -14.31
C GLU A 163 -7.62 15.76 -12.80
N SER A 164 -7.91 14.52 -12.39
CA SER A 164 -8.05 14.12 -11.00
C SER A 164 -7.70 12.65 -10.78
N THR A 165 -7.36 12.30 -9.55
CA THR A 165 -7.26 10.92 -9.07
C THR A 165 -8.60 10.34 -8.61
N ILE A 166 -9.61 11.19 -8.39
CA ILE A 166 -11.00 10.78 -8.15
C ILE A 166 -11.77 10.89 -9.46
N ALA A 167 -12.25 9.75 -9.98
CA ALA A 167 -12.74 9.67 -11.36
C ALA A 167 -14.12 10.32 -11.59
N MET A 168 -15.00 10.32 -10.57
CA MET A 168 -16.36 10.88 -10.62
C MET A 168 -17.17 10.35 -11.81
N LEU A 169 -17.25 9.04 -11.97
CA LEU A 169 -17.83 8.34 -13.11
C LEU A 169 -19.37 8.54 -13.21
N PRO A 170 -19.88 8.96 -14.37
CA PRO A 170 -21.32 9.05 -14.64
C PRO A 170 -22.02 7.69 -14.64
N SER A 171 -23.05 7.50 -13.81
CA SER A 171 -23.82 6.24 -13.77
C SER A 171 -25.03 6.20 -14.71
N PHE A 172 -25.42 7.34 -15.29
CA PHE A 172 -26.64 7.50 -16.09
C PHE A 172 -27.96 7.14 -15.37
N VAL A 173 -27.95 7.03 -14.03
CA VAL A 173 -29.17 6.89 -13.23
C VAL A 173 -29.68 8.29 -12.87
N PRO A 174 -30.81 8.75 -13.44
CA PRO A 174 -31.22 10.16 -13.34
C PRO A 174 -32.03 10.50 -12.08
N VAL A 175 -32.79 9.54 -11.56
CA VAL A 175 -33.75 9.73 -10.48
C VAL A 175 -33.70 8.56 -9.51
N LEU A 176 -34.02 8.83 -8.26
CA LEU A 176 -34.23 7.80 -7.25
C LEU A 176 -35.61 7.18 -7.42
N PRO A 177 -35.84 5.96 -6.87
CA PRO A 177 -37.13 5.32 -6.95
C PRO A 177 -38.25 6.18 -6.36
N ASP A 178 -39.41 6.19 -7.01
CA ASP A 178 -40.58 6.99 -6.58
C ASP A 178 -41.74 6.14 -6.04
N GLY A 179 -41.62 4.81 -6.13
CA GLY A 179 -42.60 3.82 -5.70
C GLY A 179 -43.60 3.44 -6.79
N THR A 180 -43.42 3.92 -8.03
CA THR A 180 -44.21 3.47 -9.19
C THR A 180 -43.58 2.28 -9.90
N GLU A 181 -42.40 1.83 -9.45
CA GLU A 181 -41.72 0.68 -10.01
C GLU A 181 -42.53 -0.59 -9.78
N CYS A 182 -42.84 -1.32 -10.85
CA CYS A 182 -43.55 -2.59 -10.76
C CYS A 182 -43.05 -3.56 -11.84
N GLY A 183 -43.00 -4.84 -11.51
CA GLY A 183 -42.71 -5.91 -12.45
C GLY A 183 -41.69 -6.93 -11.96
N LYS A 184 -41.41 -7.89 -12.84
CA LYS A 184 -40.46 -8.97 -12.59
C LYS A 184 -39.11 -8.64 -13.22
N TYR A 185 -38.07 -8.64 -12.40
CA TYR A 185 -36.71 -8.28 -12.78
C TYR A 185 -35.73 -9.36 -12.33
N MET A 186 -34.67 -9.54 -13.12
CA MET A 186 -33.48 -10.25 -12.68
C MET A 186 -32.40 -9.22 -12.34
N ALA A 187 -31.60 -9.50 -11.33
CA ALA A 187 -30.38 -8.76 -11.08
C ALA A 187 -29.22 -9.73 -10.90
N ILE A 188 -28.06 -9.36 -11.39
CA ILE A 188 -26.82 -10.07 -11.07
C ILE A 188 -25.87 -9.13 -10.35
N ASP A 189 -25.18 -9.68 -9.36
CA ASP A 189 -24.14 -9.00 -8.61
C ASP A 189 -22.87 -9.84 -8.72
N LEU A 190 -21.97 -9.38 -9.59
CA LEU A 190 -20.68 -10.01 -9.80
C LEU A 190 -19.67 -9.41 -8.80
N GLY A 191 -19.61 -10.04 -7.63
CA GLY A 191 -18.58 -9.76 -6.64
C GLY A 191 -17.23 -10.40 -6.98
N GLY A 192 -16.26 -10.24 -6.07
CA GLY A 192 -14.89 -10.73 -6.26
C GLY A 192 -14.72 -12.26 -6.26
N THR A 193 -15.59 -13.03 -5.61
CA THR A 193 -15.47 -14.51 -5.54
C THR A 193 -16.82 -15.23 -5.67
N ASN A 194 -17.91 -14.51 -5.45
CA ASN A 194 -19.26 -15.04 -5.57
C ASN A 194 -20.03 -14.21 -6.60
N LEU A 195 -20.77 -14.91 -7.45
CA LEU A 195 -21.80 -14.34 -8.29
C LEU A 195 -23.14 -14.56 -7.58
N ARG A 196 -23.88 -13.49 -7.34
CA ARG A 196 -25.25 -13.57 -6.84
C ARG A 196 -26.20 -13.28 -7.99
N VAL A 197 -27.16 -14.18 -8.21
CA VAL A 197 -28.27 -13.99 -9.14
C VAL A 197 -29.54 -13.82 -8.32
N MET A 198 -30.26 -12.73 -8.55
CA MET A 198 -31.49 -12.38 -7.86
C MET A 198 -32.65 -12.34 -8.84
N LEU A 199 -33.79 -12.88 -8.42
CA LEU A 199 -35.07 -12.69 -9.10
C LEU A 199 -35.97 -11.90 -8.16
N MET A 200 -36.47 -10.76 -8.65
CA MET A 200 -37.29 -9.84 -7.89
C MET A 200 -38.63 -9.66 -8.60
N ASN A 201 -39.72 -9.68 -7.84
CA ASN A 201 -41.03 -9.24 -8.31
C ASN A 201 -41.43 -8.05 -7.44
N ILE A 202 -41.32 -6.85 -8.00
CA ILE A 202 -41.73 -5.60 -7.37
C ILE A 202 -43.22 -5.44 -7.66
N ALA A 203 -44.04 -5.44 -6.62
CA ALA A 203 -45.49 -5.28 -6.73
C ALA A 203 -45.91 -3.87 -6.31
N ASP A 204 -47.10 -3.45 -6.75
CA ASP A 204 -47.68 -2.15 -6.36
C ASP A 204 -47.81 -2.01 -4.83
N ASN A 205 -48.00 -3.15 -4.15
CA ASN A 205 -47.97 -3.24 -2.70
C ASN A 205 -46.63 -3.79 -2.23
N ALA A 206 -45.97 -3.07 -1.32
CA ALA A 206 -44.66 -3.45 -0.79
C ALA A 206 -44.67 -4.84 -0.12
N ASP A 207 -45.77 -5.20 0.55
CA ASP A 207 -45.90 -6.51 1.22
C ASP A 207 -45.94 -7.70 0.24
N ASP A 208 -46.31 -7.45 -1.01
CA ASP A 208 -46.39 -8.47 -2.08
C ASP A 208 -45.08 -8.55 -2.90
N THR A 209 -44.10 -7.69 -2.58
CA THR A 209 -42.79 -7.71 -3.23
C THR A 209 -41.99 -8.92 -2.75
N THR A 210 -41.41 -9.66 -3.69
CA THR A 210 -40.60 -10.84 -3.39
C THR A 210 -39.22 -10.73 -4.02
N ALA A 211 -38.21 -11.20 -3.29
CA ALA A 211 -36.84 -11.26 -3.77
C ALA A 211 -36.21 -12.59 -3.36
N GLU A 212 -35.65 -13.30 -4.34
CA GLU A 212 -34.96 -14.57 -4.14
C GLU A 212 -33.55 -14.47 -4.68
N SER A 213 -32.56 -14.93 -3.90
CA SER A 213 -31.15 -14.90 -4.30
C SER A 213 -30.55 -16.30 -4.40
N CYS A 214 -29.79 -16.57 -5.44
CA CYS A 214 -28.96 -17.75 -5.61
C CYS A 214 -27.49 -17.33 -5.72
N ASN A 215 -26.64 -17.88 -4.86
CA ASN A 215 -25.21 -17.60 -4.86
C ASN A 215 -24.45 -18.72 -5.56
N PHE A 216 -23.56 -18.35 -6.47
CA PHE A 216 -22.69 -19.24 -7.21
C PHE A 216 -21.24 -18.87 -6.93
N ARG A 217 -20.40 -19.87 -6.67
CA ARG A 217 -18.97 -19.65 -6.53
C ARG A 217 -18.34 -19.48 -7.91
N MET A 218 -17.56 -18.42 -8.10
CA MET A 218 -16.84 -18.21 -9.33
C MET A 218 -15.72 -19.26 -9.48
N PRO A 219 -15.68 -20.02 -10.60
CA PRO A 219 -14.59 -20.94 -10.85
C PRO A 219 -13.35 -20.17 -11.34
N GLN A 220 -12.15 -20.68 -11.05
CA GLN A 220 -10.90 -19.97 -11.31
C GLN A 220 -10.71 -19.64 -12.80
N ASN A 221 -11.11 -20.55 -13.68
CA ASN A 221 -11.05 -20.34 -15.13
C ASN A 221 -11.98 -19.20 -15.59
N ALA A 222 -13.13 -19.00 -14.96
CA ALA A 222 -13.98 -17.83 -15.27
C ALA A 222 -13.35 -16.52 -14.75
N MET A 223 -12.59 -16.56 -13.65
CA MET A 223 -11.97 -15.36 -13.07
C MET A 223 -10.72 -14.92 -13.84
N THR A 224 -9.90 -15.86 -14.31
CA THR A 224 -8.57 -15.57 -14.90
C THR A 224 -8.36 -16.16 -16.29
N GLY A 225 -9.39 -16.73 -16.92
CA GLY A 225 -9.34 -17.28 -18.27
C GLY A 225 -9.72 -16.24 -19.32
N THR A 226 -10.71 -16.56 -20.15
CA THR A 226 -11.22 -15.68 -21.21
C THR A 226 -12.53 -15.00 -20.82
N GLY A 227 -12.81 -13.86 -21.44
CA GLY A 227 -14.10 -13.18 -21.32
C GLY A 227 -15.26 -14.10 -21.71
N GLU A 228 -15.09 -14.92 -22.75
CA GLU A 228 -16.10 -15.90 -23.15
C GLU A 228 -16.42 -16.89 -22.02
N GLU A 229 -15.40 -17.48 -21.38
CA GLU A 229 -15.61 -18.39 -20.24
C GLU A 229 -16.32 -17.70 -19.06
N LEU A 230 -15.97 -16.44 -18.78
CA LEU A 230 -16.62 -15.64 -17.73
C LEU A 230 -18.10 -15.42 -18.01
N PHE A 231 -18.44 -14.84 -19.16
CA PHE A 231 -19.82 -14.49 -19.48
C PHE A 231 -20.68 -15.72 -19.79
N ASP A 232 -20.11 -16.79 -20.36
CA ASP A 232 -20.81 -18.07 -20.54
C ASP A 232 -21.14 -18.74 -19.20
N PHE A 233 -20.25 -18.62 -18.21
CA PHE A 233 -20.52 -19.09 -16.86
C PHE A 233 -21.65 -18.30 -16.20
N ILE A 234 -21.60 -16.97 -16.26
CA ILE A 234 -22.67 -16.10 -15.73
C ILE A 234 -24.01 -16.46 -16.39
N ALA A 235 -24.04 -16.61 -17.71
CA ALA A 235 -25.23 -17.01 -18.45
C ALA A 235 -25.75 -18.42 -18.06
N SER A 236 -24.85 -19.35 -17.74
CA SER A 236 -25.24 -20.68 -17.23
C SER A 236 -25.91 -20.62 -15.86
N CYS A 237 -25.44 -19.73 -14.97
CA CYS A 237 -26.03 -19.52 -13.65
C CYS A 237 -27.44 -18.95 -13.79
N MET A 238 -27.62 -17.96 -14.67
CA MET A 238 -28.93 -17.36 -14.94
C MET A 238 -29.92 -18.38 -15.52
N GLU A 239 -29.47 -19.20 -16.49
CA GLU A 239 -30.26 -20.31 -17.03
C GLU A 239 -30.72 -21.29 -15.94
N SER A 240 -29.81 -21.67 -15.02
CA SER A 240 -30.11 -22.57 -13.91
C SER A 240 -31.21 -22.01 -13.00
N VAL A 241 -31.13 -20.73 -12.64
CA VAL A 241 -32.16 -20.05 -11.82
C VAL A 241 -33.50 -20.03 -12.54
N LEU A 242 -33.54 -19.63 -13.83
CA LEU A 242 -34.78 -19.59 -14.60
C LEU A 242 -35.40 -20.97 -14.79
N ARG A 243 -34.58 -22.00 -15.03
CA ARG A 243 -35.04 -23.39 -15.16
C ARG A 243 -35.70 -23.89 -13.89
N ASN A 244 -35.07 -23.64 -12.74
CA ASN A 244 -35.61 -24.04 -11.43
C ASN A 244 -36.93 -23.32 -11.11
N LYS A 245 -37.09 -22.08 -11.57
CA LYS A 245 -38.30 -21.27 -11.37
C LYS A 245 -39.35 -21.47 -12.47
N LYS A 246 -39.07 -22.27 -13.49
CA LYS A 246 -39.92 -22.51 -14.68
C LYS A 246 -40.23 -21.22 -15.46
N LEU A 247 -39.23 -20.33 -15.57
CA LEU A 247 -39.33 -19.01 -16.21
C LEU A 247 -38.46 -18.88 -17.46
N LEU A 248 -37.94 -19.98 -18.02
CA LEU A 248 -37.07 -19.95 -19.21
C LEU A 248 -37.71 -19.26 -20.43
N ASP A 249 -39.04 -19.35 -20.53
CA ASP A 249 -39.80 -18.80 -21.65
C ASP A 249 -40.32 -17.37 -21.42
N GLU A 250 -40.14 -16.82 -20.22
CA GLU A 250 -40.60 -15.47 -19.89
C GLU A 250 -39.56 -14.41 -20.30
N PRO A 251 -39.98 -13.33 -20.98
CA PRO A 251 -39.12 -12.16 -21.17
C PRO A 251 -38.82 -11.48 -19.83
N ILE A 252 -37.53 -11.38 -19.47
CA ILE A 252 -37.10 -10.79 -18.20
C ILE A 252 -36.13 -9.64 -18.46
N LYS A 253 -36.41 -8.49 -17.84
CA LYS A 253 -35.50 -7.34 -17.79
C LYS A 253 -34.47 -7.54 -16.69
N MET A 254 -33.23 -7.16 -16.96
CA MET A 254 -32.12 -7.40 -16.04
C MET A 254 -31.34 -6.13 -15.69
N GLY A 255 -30.97 -5.99 -14.41
CA GLY A 255 -29.89 -5.13 -13.95
C GLY A 255 -28.58 -5.90 -13.76
N PHE A 256 -27.47 -5.32 -14.19
CA PHE A 256 -26.12 -5.88 -14.05
C PHE A 256 -25.31 -5.02 -13.09
N THR A 257 -25.19 -5.46 -11.83
CA THR A 257 -24.26 -4.86 -10.87
C THR A 257 -22.86 -5.39 -11.13
N PHE A 258 -21.98 -4.50 -11.58
CA PHE A 258 -20.62 -4.81 -11.99
C PHE A 258 -19.64 -3.84 -11.33
N SER A 259 -19.12 -4.24 -10.17
CA SER A 259 -18.27 -3.41 -9.32
C SER A 259 -16.80 -3.34 -9.79
N TYR A 260 -16.59 -2.98 -11.05
CA TYR A 260 -15.27 -2.72 -11.60
C TYR A 260 -15.27 -1.37 -12.32
N PRO A 261 -14.12 -0.68 -12.39
CA PRO A 261 -14.05 0.62 -13.04
C PRO A 261 -14.47 0.53 -14.51
N CYS A 262 -15.54 1.24 -14.86
CA CYS A 262 -16.11 1.24 -16.20
C CYS A 262 -16.26 2.67 -16.74
N ASP A 263 -15.92 2.84 -18.02
CA ASP A 263 -16.29 4.03 -18.78
C ASP A 263 -17.68 3.82 -19.36
N GLN A 264 -18.67 4.28 -18.61
CA GLN A 264 -20.07 4.15 -18.96
C GLN A 264 -20.46 5.25 -19.96
N THR A 265 -21.14 4.87 -21.05
CA THR A 265 -21.60 5.79 -22.10
C THR A 265 -23.11 5.94 -22.15
N SER A 266 -23.83 5.01 -21.52
CA SER A 266 -25.28 5.04 -21.30
C SER A 266 -25.64 4.08 -20.17
N LEU A 267 -26.91 4.05 -19.73
CA LEU A 267 -27.36 3.09 -18.71
C LEU A 267 -27.06 1.62 -19.09
N CYS A 268 -27.00 1.29 -20.39
CA CYS A 268 -26.82 -0.08 -20.88
C CYS A 268 -25.57 -0.27 -21.76
N SER A 269 -24.55 0.57 -21.61
CA SER A 269 -23.27 0.38 -22.30
C SER A 269 -22.12 0.94 -21.47
N ALA A 270 -21.16 0.07 -21.15
CA ALA A 270 -20.02 0.44 -20.34
C ALA A 270 -18.79 -0.36 -20.74
N LYS A 271 -17.68 0.32 -21.01
CA LYS A 271 -16.40 -0.31 -21.31
C LYS A 271 -15.64 -0.57 -20.03
N LEU A 272 -15.18 -1.80 -19.82
CA LEU A 272 -14.29 -2.08 -18.69
C LEU A 272 -12.97 -1.32 -18.90
N LEU A 273 -12.54 -0.52 -17.93
CA LEU A 273 -11.27 0.23 -18.02
C LEU A 273 -10.08 -0.66 -17.68
N ARG A 274 -10.19 -1.38 -16.56
CA ARG A 274 -9.18 -2.31 -16.06
C ARG A 274 -9.81 -3.27 -15.06
N TRP A 275 -9.30 -4.48 -14.99
CA TRP A 275 -9.62 -5.38 -13.90
C TRP A 275 -9.00 -4.87 -12.60
N THR A 276 -9.68 -5.21 -11.51
CA THR A 276 -9.21 -5.00 -10.13
C THR A 276 -9.53 -6.26 -9.33
N LYS A 277 -9.13 -6.29 -8.06
CA LYS A 277 -9.41 -7.43 -7.16
C LYS A 277 -8.73 -8.71 -7.69
N GLY A 278 -9.46 -9.83 -7.76
CA GLY A 278 -8.92 -11.14 -8.17
C GLY A 278 -9.27 -11.56 -9.61
N PHE A 279 -9.83 -10.66 -10.43
CA PHE A 279 -10.20 -10.95 -11.81
C PHE A 279 -9.09 -10.55 -12.79
N ASN A 280 -8.94 -11.31 -13.87
CA ASN A 280 -8.04 -11.00 -14.97
C ASN A 280 -8.46 -11.75 -16.25
N ALA A 281 -9.76 -11.71 -16.57
CA ALA A 281 -10.28 -12.40 -17.76
C ALA A 281 -9.86 -11.65 -19.03
N SER A 282 -9.18 -12.34 -19.92
CA SER A 282 -8.66 -11.78 -21.18
C SER A 282 -9.78 -11.41 -22.17
N GLY A 283 -9.58 -10.35 -22.95
CA GLY A 283 -10.56 -9.90 -23.95
C GLY A 283 -11.80 -9.21 -23.38
N VAL A 284 -11.72 -8.68 -22.15
CA VAL A 284 -12.81 -7.91 -21.52
C VAL A 284 -12.43 -6.44 -21.31
N GLU A 285 -11.18 -6.15 -20.95
CA GLU A 285 -10.71 -4.76 -20.83
C GLU A 285 -10.79 -4.03 -22.18
N GLY A 286 -11.33 -2.82 -22.16
CA GLY A 286 -11.63 -2.02 -23.37
C GLY A 286 -12.95 -2.38 -24.07
N GLU A 287 -13.56 -3.51 -23.72
CA GLU A 287 -14.80 -4.01 -24.34
C GLU A 287 -16.04 -3.66 -23.51
N ASP A 288 -17.18 -3.63 -24.19
CA ASP A 288 -18.47 -3.30 -23.59
C ASP A 288 -19.06 -4.53 -22.87
N VAL A 289 -19.01 -4.52 -21.53
CA VAL A 289 -19.39 -5.68 -20.71
C VAL A 289 -20.88 -6.01 -20.79
N VAL A 290 -21.73 -5.03 -21.10
CA VAL A 290 -23.16 -5.27 -21.32
C VAL A 290 -23.37 -6.07 -22.61
N LYS A 291 -22.65 -5.72 -23.68
CA LYS A 291 -22.71 -6.46 -24.94
C LYS A 291 -22.14 -7.87 -24.82
N LEU A 292 -21.03 -8.03 -24.09
CA LEU A 292 -20.45 -9.35 -23.83
C LEU A 292 -21.43 -10.26 -23.09
N LEU A 293 -22.07 -9.76 -22.03
CA LEU A 293 -23.09 -10.51 -21.30
C LEU A 293 -24.33 -10.79 -22.17
N GLN A 294 -24.85 -9.80 -22.90
CA GLN A 294 -26.01 -9.98 -23.78
C GLN A 294 -25.73 -11.02 -24.88
N THR A 295 -24.50 -11.09 -25.38
CA THR A 295 -24.06 -12.11 -26.35
C THR A 295 -24.10 -13.51 -25.74
N ALA A 296 -23.57 -13.70 -24.53
CA ALA A 296 -23.62 -14.98 -23.82
C ALA A 296 -25.07 -15.41 -23.48
N ILE A 297 -25.94 -14.47 -23.13
CA ILE A 297 -27.38 -14.69 -22.94
C ILE A 297 -28.03 -15.22 -24.22
N HIS A 298 -27.77 -14.57 -25.36
CA HIS A 298 -28.32 -14.97 -26.67
C HIS A 298 -27.79 -16.34 -27.12
N LYS A 299 -26.51 -16.65 -26.90
CA LYS A 299 -25.90 -17.95 -27.20
C LYS A 299 -26.65 -19.11 -26.51
N ARG A 300 -27.28 -18.85 -25.35
CA ARG A 300 -28.08 -19.81 -24.59
C ARG A 300 -29.59 -19.74 -24.87
N ASN A 301 -30.04 -18.92 -25.82
CA ASN A 301 -31.45 -18.70 -26.14
C ASN A 301 -32.32 -18.23 -24.94
N LEU A 302 -31.72 -17.50 -24.00
CA LEU A 302 -32.46 -16.94 -22.87
C LEU A 302 -33.17 -15.65 -23.27
N LYS A 303 -34.44 -15.49 -22.88
CA LYS A 303 -35.25 -14.29 -23.13
C LYS A 303 -34.96 -13.19 -22.10
N ILE A 304 -33.69 -12.86 -21.91
CA ILE A 304 -33.24 -11.83 -20.97
C ILE A 304 -32.73 -10.62 -21.75
N THR A 305 -33.10 -9.42 -21.31
CA THR A 305 -32.57 -8.16 -21.83
C THR A 305 -31.87 -7.39 -20.71
N VAL A 306 -30.58 -7.11 -20.87
CA VAL A 306 -29.82 -6.27 -19.94
C VAL A 306 -30.23 -4.81 -20.16
N MET A 307 -30.91 -4.24 -19.17
CA MET A 307 -31.48 -2.90 -19.22
C MET A 307 -30.58 -1.85 -18.58
N ALA A 308 -29.75 -2.26 -17.63
CA ALA A 308 -28.90 -1.36 -16.88
C ALA A 308 -27.61 -2.06 -16.41
N LEU A 309 -26.51 -1.32 -16.40
CA LEU A 309 -25.30 -1.60 -15.65
C LEU A 309 -25.17 -0.58 -14.52
N MET A 310 -24.75 -1.04 -13.34
CA MET A 310 -24.51 -0.16 -12.20
C MET A 310 -23.33 -0.63 -11.34
N ASN A 311 -22.66 0.32 -10.70
CA ASN A 311 -21.70 0.07 -9.64
C ASN A 311 -22.44 -0.37 -8.34
N ASP A 312 -21.77 -1.07 -7.43
CA ASP A 312 -22.37 -1.50 -6.16
C ASP A 312 -22.76 -0.32 -5.25
N THR A 313 -22.01 0.78 -5.25
CA THR A 313 -22.36 2.00 -4.52
C THR A 313 -23.69 2.59 -5.02
N VAL A 314 -23.82 2.71 -6.35
CA VAL A 314 -25.04 3.18 -7.02
C VAL A 314 -26.23 2.25 -6.71
N GLY A 315 -26.02 0.93 -6.83
CA GLY A 315 -27.04 -0.05 -6.49
C GLY A 315 -27.46 0.02 -5.01
N THR A 316 -26.50 0.21 -4.10
CA THR A 316 -26.76 0.37 -2.66
C THR A 316 -27.58 1.62 -2.38
N GLN A 317 -27.25 2.74 -3.03
CA GLN A 317 -28.00 3.98 -2.93
C GLN A 317 -29.44 3.81 -3.44
N VAL A 318 -29.62 3.24 -4.63
CA VAL A 318 -30.94 3.03 -5.24
C VAL A 318 -31.79 2.08 -4.40
N ALA A 319 -31.22 0.97 -3.91
CA ALA A 319 -31.91 0.03 -3.04
C ALA A 319 -32.35 0.68 -1.72
N THR A 320 -31.49 1.49 -1.09
CA THR A 320 -31.85 2.21 0.14
C THR A 320 -32.89 3.30 -0.12
N ALA A 321 -32.79 3.97 -1.26
CA ALA A 321 -33.75 4.99 -1.67
C ALA A 321 -35.13 4.41 -2.00
N HIS A 322 -35.22 3.16 -2.47
CA HIS A 322 -36.50 2.48 -2.62
C HIS A 322 -37.26 2.39 -1.27
N ASP A 323 -36.54 2.10 -0.18
CA ASP A 323 -37.17 1.94 1.13
C ASP A 323 -37.40 3.27 1.86
N MET A 324 -36.43 4.20 1.79
CA MET A 324 -36.43 5.43 2.58
C MET A 324 -36.72 6.71 1.80
N ARG A 325 -36.86 6.63 0.46
CA ARG A 325 -37.14 7.71 -0.52
C ARG A 325 -36.20 8.94 -0.53
N GLN A 326 -35.35 9.12 0.49
CA GLN A 326 -34.51 10.32 0.69
C GLN A 326 -33.01 10.00 0.71
N CYS A 327 -32.60 8.80 0.28
CA CYS A 327 -31.21 8.38 0.31
C CYS A 327 -30.43 8.91 -0.92
N GLU A 328 -29.69 10.00 -0.73
CA GLU A 328 -28.86 10.62 -1.78
C GLU A 328 -27.37 10.21 -1.76
N LEU A 329 -26.98 9.26 -0.89
CA LEU A 329 -25.60 8.81 -0.73
C LEU A 329 -25.55 7.27 -0.58
N GLY A 330 -24.76 6.61 -1.42
CA GLY A 330 -24.37 5.21 -1.26
C GLY A 330 -22.93 5.11 -0.80
N VAL A 331 -22.63 4.24 0.18
CA VAL A 331 -21.26 4.05 0.68
C VAL A 331 -20.98 2.56 0.85
N ILE A 332 -19.84 2.10 0.33
CA ILE A 332 -19.29 0.78 0.57
C ILE A 332 -18.04 0.92 1.44
N VAL A 333 -18.00 0.17 2.54
CA VAL A 333 -16.83 0.02 3.42
C VAL A 333 -16.64 -1.46 3.72
N ALA A 334 -15.87 -2.13 2.88
CA ALA A 334 -15.65 -3.58 2.93
C ALA A 334 -14.23 -3.91 2.47
N THR A 335 -14.06 -4.92 1.59
CA THR A 335 -12.75 -5.25 0.95
C THR A 335 -12.13 -4.05 0.23
N GLY A 336 -12.98 -3.15 -0.28
CA GLY A 336 -12.58 -1.81 -0.72
C GLY A 336 -13.54 -0.78 -0.15
N THR A 337 -13.28 0.49 -0.45
CA THR A 337 -14.19 1.58 -0.12
C THR A 337 -14.50 2.43 -1.34
N ASN A 338 -15.78 2.77 -1.50
CA ASN A 338 -16.26 3.65 -2.56
C ASN A 338 -17.54 4.37 -2.10
N ALA A 339 -17.92 5.43 -2.79
CA ALA A 339 -19.20 6.11 -2.59
C ALA A 339 -19.83 6.59 -3.88
N SER A 340 -21.16 6.72 -3.85
CA SER A 340 -21.95 7.39 -4.87
C SER A 340 -22.84 8.45 -4.26
N TYR A 341 -23.18 9.48 -5.03
CA TYR A 341 -24.14 10.51 -4.61
C TYR A 341 -24.90 11.10 -5.78
N MET A 342 -26.03 11.77 -5.50
CA MET A 342 -26.80 12.48 -6.53
C MET A 342 -26.17 13.85 -6.83
N GLU A 343 -25.82 14.12 -8.09
CA GLU A 343 -25.20 15.38 -8.54
C GLU A 343 -26.06 16.10 -9.59
N ASP A 344 -25.95 17.44 -9.64
CA ASP A 344 -26.55 18.25 -10.70
C ASP A 344 -25.73 18.10 -11.99
N VAL A 345 -26.37 17.71 -13.10
CA VAL A 345 -25.70 17.48 -14.40
C VAL A 345 -24.97 18.74 -14.90
N LYS A 346 -25.47 19.93 -14.54
CA LYS A 346 -24.85 21.22 -14.85
C LYS A 346 -23.44 21.39 -14.23
N LYS A 347 -23.11 20.62 -13.19
CA LYS A 347 -21.79 20.59 -12.54
C LYS A 347 -20.87 19.50 -13.08
N ILE A 348 -21.25 18.84 -14.18
CA ILE A 348 -20.47 17.77 -14.81
C ILE A 348 -19.97 18.21 -16.20
N PRO A 349 -18.98 19.11 -16.31
CA PRO A 349 -18.52 19.66 -17.59
C PRO A 349 -18.12 18.61 -18.63
N LYS A 350 -17.61 17.44 -18.20
CA LYS A 350 -17.24 16.35 -19.12
C LYS A 350 -18.41 15.72 -19.87
N LEU A 351 -19.65 16.00 -19.46
CA LEU A 351 -20.88 15.52 -20.11
C LEU A 351 -21.56 16.58 -20.98
N LYS A 352 -20.94 17.76 -21.20
CA LYS A 352 -21.57 18.87 -21.94
C LYS A 352 -22.10 18.52 -23.34
N ASP A 353 -21.49 17.53 -24.01
CA ASP A 353 -21.81 17.11 -25.37
C ASP A 353 -22.66 15.82 -25.40
N VAL A 354 -23.08 15.32 -24.23
CA VAL A 354 -23.90 14.11 -24.09
C VAL A 354 -25.37 14.51 -23.99
N ASP A 355 -26.22 13.93 -24.85
CA ASP A 355 -27.67 14.13 -24.78
C ASP A 355 -28.25 13.38 -23.57
N PHE A 356 -28.52 14.12 -22.49
CA PHE A 356 -29.07 13.59 -21.25
C PHE A 356 -30.17 14.53 -20.73
N PRO A 357 -31.45 14.18 -20.87
CA PRO A 357 -32.57 15.10 -20.67
C PRO A 357 -32.97 15.31 -19.20
N TYR A 358 -32.15 14.89 -18.24
CA TYR A 358 -32.44 14.97 -16.80
C TYR A 358 -31.52 15.98 -16.10
N GLU A 359 -32.01 16.60 -15.03
CA GLU A 359 -31.28 17.63 -14.29
C GLU A 359 -30.21 17.06 -13.37
N LYS A 360 -30.41 15.83 -12.88
CA LYS A 360 -29.55 15.16 -11.92
C LYS A 360 -29.10 13.80 -12.41
N MET A 361 -28.00 13.32 -11.87
CA MET A 361 -27.45 11.99 -12.13
C MET A 361 -26.71 11.48 -10.89
N ILE A 362 -26.84 10.18 -10.58
CA ILE A 362 -25.97 9.57 -9.59
C ILE A 362 -24.54 9.50 -10.14
N ILE A 363 -23.57 9.96 -9.37
CA ILE A 363 -22.15 9.87 -9.66
C ILE A 363 -21.53 8.82 -8.78
N ASP A 364 -20.80 7.89 -9.39
CA ASP A 364 -19.87 7.00 -8.71
C ASP A 364 -18.54 7.72 -8.56
N THR A 365 -18.11 7.97 -7.33
CA THR A 365 -16.92 8.79 -7.08
C THR A 365 -15.62 8.08 -7.48
N GLU A 366 -15.57 6.75 -7.34
CA GLU A 366 -14.32 5.98 -7.30
C GLU A 366 -13.29 6.63 -6.34
N TRP A 367 -13.75 7.01 -5.13
CA TRP A 367 -12.97 7.84 -4.21
C TRP A 367 -11.69 7.20 -3.67
N GLY A 368 -11.50 5.90 -3.88
CA GLY A 368 -10.34 5.19 -3.37
C GLY A 368 -9.05 5.58 -4.10
N GLY A 369 -9.15 6.27 -5.25
CA GLY A 369 -7.98 6.85 -5.92
C GLY A 369 -7.41 8.08 -5.20
N PHE A 370 -8.10 8.58 -4.16
CA PHE A 370 -7.60 9.69 -3.37
C PHE A 370 -6.23 9.39 -2.74
N GLY A 371 -5.21 10.14 -3.18
CA GLY A 371 -3.83 10.01 -2.70
C GLY A 371 -2.89 9.23 -3.62
N ASP A 372 -3.38 8.71 -4.74
CA ASP A 372 -2.56 8.09 -5.81
C ASP A 372 -1.61 9.12 -6.45
N GLY A 373 -1.99 10.39 -6.47
CA GLY A 373 -1.20 11.52 -6.98
C GLY A 373 -0.36 12.20 -5.90
N GLY A 374 -0.27 11.62 -4.69
CA GLY A 374 0.43 12.20 -3.54
C GLY A 374 -0.38 13.24 -2.75
N GLU A 375 -1.67 13.40 -3.05
CA GLU A 375 -2.58 14.34 -2.38
C GLU A 375 -2.70 14.08 -0.87
N ALA A 376 -2.57 12.80 -0.49
CA ALA A 376 -2.66 12.31 0.87
C ALA A 376 -1.29 12.07 1.54
N GLU A 377 -0.16 12.49 0.95
CA GLU A 377 1.18 12.16 1.47
C GLU A 377 1.42 12.67 2.90
N PHE A 378 0.73 13.75 3.29
CA PHE A 378 0.82 14.35 4.62
C PHE A 378 0.17 13.52 5.73
N ILE A 379 -0.64 12.51 5.41
CA ILE A 379 -1.24 11.57 6.36
C ILE A 379 -0.66 10.16 6.26
N LYS A 380 0.10 9.85 5.19
CA LYS A 380 0.69 8.51 5.00
C LYS A 380 1.82 8.24 5.99
N THR A 381 1.69 7.17 6.74
CA THR A 381 2.72 6.63 7.64
C THR A 381 3.69 5.71 6.89
N GLN A 382 4.80 5.34 7.53
CA GLN A 382 5.71 4.33 6.96
C GLN A 382 5.02 2.96 6.75
N TYR A 383 3.98 2.67 7.55
CA TYR A 383 3.25 1.40 7.49
C TYR A 383 2.37 1.32 6.25
N ASP A 384 1.68 2.42 5.90
CA ASP A 384 0.89 2.52 4.68
C ASP A 384 1.77 2.30 3.44
N ARG A 385 2.97 2.90 3.42
CA ARG A 385 3.95 2.71 2.33
C ARG A 385 4.38 1.25 2.20
N ILE A 386 4.63 0.55 3.32
CA ILE A 386 4.99 -0.88 3.30
C ILE A 386 3.84 -1.75 2.79
N VAL A 387 2.59 -1.41 3.15
CA VAL A 387 1.40 -2.13 2.67
C VAL A 387 1.24 -1.93 1.16
N ASP A 388 1.32 -0.68 0.70
CA ASP A 388 1.22 -0.30 -0.72
C ASP A 388 2.32 -0.98 -1.57
N GLU A 389 3.59 -0.91 -1.15
CA GLU A 389 4.73 -1.56 -1.82
C GLU A 389 4.57 -3.08 -1.98
N ARG A 390 3.80 -3.72 -1.10
CA ARG A 390 3.55 -5.17 -1.09
C ARG A 390 2.19 -5.57 -1.65
N SER A 391 1.39 -4.59 -2.08
CA SER A 391 0.07 -4.83 -2.66
C SER A 391 0.17 -5.41 -4.07
N VAL A 392 -0.98 -5.80 -4.62
CA VAL A 392 -1.07 -6.28 -6.01
C VAL A 392 -0.85 -5.14 -7.01
N HIS A 393 -1.18 -3.90 -6.62
CA HIS A 393 -1.11 -2.70 -7.46
C HIS A 393 -0.42 -1.55 -6.73
N PRO A 394 0.91 -1.59 -6.55
CA PRO A 394 1.64 -0.54 -5.85
C PRO A 394 1.41 0.85 -6.45
N GLY A 395 1.15 1.84 -5.59
CA GLY A 395 0.90 3.23 -5.95
C GLY A 395 -0.55 3.54 -6.35
N VAL A 396 -1.49 2.60 -6.14
CA VAL A 396 -2.90 2.75 -6.51
C VAL A 396 -3.78 2.23 -5.37
N GLN A 397 -4.71 3.05 -4.86
CA GLN A 397 -5.62 2.69 -3.75
C GLN A 397 -4.87 2.21 -2.48
N TRP A 398 -3.93 3.04 -2.01
CA TRP A 398 -2.96 2.74 -0.93
C TRP A 398 -3.56 2.32 0.42
#